data_AF-H3SAD5-F1
#
_entry.id   AF-H3SAD5-F1
#
_cell.length_a   1.000
_cell.length_b   1.000
_cell.length_c   1.000
_cell.angle_alpha   90.00
_cell.angle_beta   90.00
_cell.angle_gamma   90.00
#
_symmetry.space_group_name_H-M   'P 1'
#
loop_
_entity.id
_entity.type
_entity.pdbx_description
1 polymer ?
#
loop_
_entity_poly.entity_id
_entity_poly.type
_entity_poly.pdbx_seq_one_letter_code
_entity_poly.pdbx_strand_id
1 'polypeptide(L)'
;MSLVRRIQELCGSKNTTLIGLEREIGLGRGTIRNWDKNSPSIDKVQKVAEYFGVSADYLLYGFNKGEFTSLINLVRYKRSIKEFSLDTGIDEYYLNRLCSGIEYTQPTIDIVLNIAISNDNDWLVDAESLFKAAGYDLKEISGDLLTDVPLELLHHYQEQGMSETKMAIAYAKFRKAELRDAMSEPSYEEDINNDIHTIAAHHDGEEWTEEELEEIERFKEFIRMKRAKDKQE
;
A
#
# COMPACT_ATOMS: atom_id res chain seq x y z
N MET A 1 22.20 2.71 6.18
CA MET A 1 22.91 3.99 6.02
C MET A 1 23.18 4.58 7.41
N SER A 2 24.34 5.22 7.65
CA SER A 2 24.64 5.84 8.96
C SER A 2 24.16 7.30 9.04
N LEU A 3 24.09 7.84 10.27
CA LEU A 3 23.72 9.24 10.53
C LEU A 3 24.68 10.20 9.81
N VAL A 4 25.98 9.97 9.93
CA VAL A 4 26.98 10.84 9.29
C VAL A 4 26.86 10.81 7.76
N ARG A 5 26.66 9.62 7.17
CA ARG A 5 26.47 9.49 5.72
C ARG A 5 25.24 10.25 5.23
N ARG A 6 24.13 10.16 5.96
CA ARG A 6 22.89 10.90 5.63
C ARG A 6 23.11 12.42 5.66
N ILE A 7 23.84 12.91 6.66
CA ILE A 7 24.20 14.34 6.74
C ILE A 7 25.11 14.74 5.57
N GLN A 8 26.03 13.87 5.14
CA GLN A 8 26.88 14.14 3.97
C GLN A 8 26.06 14.26 2.68
N GLU A 9 25.06 13.40 2.49
CA GLU A 9 24.16 13.47 1.33
C GLU A 9 23.34 14.78 1.34
N LEU A 10 22.83 15.19 2.49
CA LEU A 10 22.17 16.49 2.67
C LEU A 10 23.11 17.68 2.42
N CYS A 11 24.37 17.59 2.83
CA CYS A 11 25.37 18.60 2.47
C CYS A 11 25.56 18.68 0.95
N GLY A 12 25.60 17.54 0.27
CA GLY A 12 25.70 17.47 -1.19
C GLY A 12 24.55 18.17 -1.89
N SER A 13 23.31 17.89 -1.50
CA SER A 13 22.12 18.51 -2.10
C SER A 13 22.03 20.02 -1.84
N LYS A 14 22.56 20.51 -0.71
CA LYS A 14 22.68 21.95 -0.39
C LYS A 14 23.97 22.61 -0.89
N ASN A 15 24.82 21.91 -1.65
CA ASN A 15 26.12 22.40 -2.11
C ASN A 15 27.00 22.98 -0.98
N THR A 16 27.05 22.29 0.16
CA THR A 16 27.87 22.64 1.32
C THR A 16 28.76 21.46 1.74
N THR A 17 29.57 21.63 2.77
CA THR A 17 30.43 20.58 3.33
C THR A 17 30.11 20.38 4.81
N LEU A 18 30.51 19.24 5.39
CA LEU A 18 30.37 19.03 6.85
C LEU A 18 31.03 20.16 7.66
N ILE A 19 32.18 20.68 7.20
CA ILE A 19 32.88 21.78 7.87
C ILE A 19 32.11 23.09 7.73
N GLY A 20 31.52 23.33 6.55
CA GLY A 20 30.67 24.50 6.29
C GLY A 20 29.43 24.48 7.19
N LEU A 21 28.74 23.35 7.21
CA LEU A 21 27.61 23.07 8.11
C LEU A 21 28.00 23.33 9.56
N GLU A 22 29.05 22.66 10.07
CA GLU A 22 29.51 22.82 11.46
C GLU A 22 29.73 24.28 11.83
N ARG A 23 30.37 25.07 10.94
CA ARG A 23 30.58 26.50 11.16
C ARG A 23 29.26 27.27 11.19
N GLU A 24 28.33 26.97 10.30
CA GLU A 24 27.04 27.67 10.20
C GLU A 24 26.11 27.39 11.39
N ILE A 25 26.12 26.17 11.93
CA ILE A 25 25.31 25.80 13.10
C ILE A 25 26.07 25.87 14.43
N GLY A 26 27.29 26.43 14.43
CA GLY A 26 28.09 26.69 15.63
C GLY A 26 28.62 25.43 16.33
N LEU A 27 28.91 24.37 15.58
CA LEU A 27 29.59 23.16 16.06
C LEU A 27 31.11 23.24 15.88
N GLY A 28 31.85 22.56 16.74
CA GLY A 28 33.29 22.42 16.61
C GLY A 28 33.64 21.64 15.33
N ARG A 29 34.76 22.00 14.69
CA ARG A 29 35.21 21.34 13.46
C ARG A 29 35.48 19.84 13.69
N GLY A 30 34.94 18.99 12.81
CA GLY A 30 35.07 17.54 12.89
C GLY A 30 34.16 16.88 13.95
N THR A 31 33.25 17.64 14.56
CA THR A 31 32.26 17.11 15.51
C THR A 31 31.38 16.05 14.84
N ILE A 32 30.80 16.35 13.68
CA ILE A 32 29.84 15.47 13.01
C ILE A 32 30.49 14.16 12.56
N ARG A 33 31.74 14.21 12.08
CA ARG A 33 32.48 13.00 11.65
C ARG A 33 32.59 11.93 12.74
N ASN A 34 32.50 12.31 14.00
CA ASN A 34 32.62 11.39 15.13
C ASN A 34 31.28 10.82 15.58
N TRP A 35 30.13 11.23 15.02
CA TRP A 35 28.80 10.86 15.51
C TRP A 35 28.44 9.39 15.33
N ASP A 36 29.04 8.73 14.34
CA ASP A 36 28.87 7.28 14.17
C ASP A 36 29.61 6.47 15.26
N LYS A 37 30.59 7.09 15.95
CA LYS A 37 31.35 6.48 17.06
C LYS A 37 30.89 6.95 18.43
N ASN A 38 30.58 8.24 18.54
CA ASN A 38 30.19 8.92 19.77
C ASN A 38 28.83 9.56 19.56
N SER A 39 27.79 9.02 20.19
CA SER A 39 26.43 9.50 20.03
C SER A 39 26.32 11.01 20.27
N PRO A 40 25.75 11.77 19.33
CA PRO A 40 25.54 13.20 19.52
C PRO A 40 24.51 13.48 20.61
N SER A 41 24.58 14.67 21.18
CA SER A 41 23.52 15.19 22.02
C SER A 41 22.32 15.62 21.17
N ILE A 42 21.12 15.53 21.75
CA ILE A 42 19.85 15.79 21.04
C ILE A 42 19.80 17.21 20.46
N ASP A 43 20.36 18.20 21.16
CA ASP A 43 20.42 19.60 20.70
C ASP A 43 21.21 19.74 19.40
N LYS A 44 22.27 18.95 19.21
CA LYS A 44 23.09 19.00 17.99
C LYS A 44 22.38 18.34 16.83
N VAL A 45 21.69 17.23 17.07
CA VAL A 45 20.86 16.56 16.04
C VAL A 45 19.76 17.51 15.58
N GLN A 46 19.10 18.19 16.52
CA GLN A 46 18.04 19.15 16.22
C GLN A 46 18.57 20.32 15.38
N LYS A 47 19.73 20.92 15.71
CA LYS A 47 20.34 21.98 14.89
C LYS A 47 20.60 21.56 13.45
N VAL A 48 21.08 20.33 13.24
CA VAL A 48 21.29 19.79 11.89
C VAL A 48 19.96 19.61 11.17
N ALA A 49 18.94 19.08 11.86
CA ALA A 49 17.61 18.88 11.30
C ALA A 49 16.98 20.21 10.84
N GLU A 50 17.04 21.24 11.70
CA GLU A 50 16.55 22.60 11.42
C GLU A 50 17.27 23.25 10.25
N TYR A 51 18.60 23.11 10.16
CA TYR A 51 19.40 23.65 9.06
C TYR A 51 18.97 23.11 7.68
N PHE A 52 18.67 21.82 7.61
CA PHE A 52 18.25 21.15 6.39
C PHE A 52 16.73 21.17 6.17
N GLY A 53 15.94 21.57 7.17
CA GLY A 53 14.48 21.53 7.10
C GLY A 53 13.92 20.11 7.07
N VAL A 54 14.58 19.17 7.73
CA VAL A 54 14.17 17.75 7.82
C VAL A 54 13.80 17.39 9.26
N SER A 55 13.13 16.26 9.47
CA SER A 55 12.83 15.79 10.83
C SER A 55 14.06 15.12 11.47
N ALA A 56 14.09 15.10 12.81
CA ALA A 56 15.07 14.30 13.54
C ALA A 56 14.93 12.79 13.20
N ASP A 57 13.69 12.32 12.99
CA ASP A 57 13.41 10.96 12.53
C ASP A 57 14.10 10.67 11.19
N TYR A 58 14.02 11.60 10.23
CA TYR A 58 14.72 11.44 8.96
C TYR A 58 16.23 11.32 9.16
N LEU A 59 16.82 12.18 9.99
CA LEU A 59 18.26 12.10 10.28
C LEU A 59 18.66 10.79 10.94
N LEU A 60 17.83 10.20 11.80
CA LEU A 60 18.15 8.96 12.52
C LEU A 60 17.85 7.72 11.67
N TYR A 61 16.68 7.66 11.07
CA TYR A 61 16.12 6.45 10.47
C TYR A 61 16.07 6.48 8.94
N GLY A 62 16.14 7.66 8.33
CA GLY A 62 16.10 7.85 6.86
C GLY A 62 14.72 8.20 6.33
N PHE A 63 13.72 8.30 7.20
CA PHE A 63 12.35 8.63 6.85
C PHE A 63 11.67 9.37 8.00
N ASN A 64 10.59 10.08 7.71
CA ASN A 64 9.80 10.73 8.74
C ASN A 64 8.85 9.72 9.38
N LYS A 65 9.32 9.01 10.41
CA LYS A 65 8.58 7.90 11.05
C LYS A 65 7.19 8.32 11.53
N GLY A 66 7.09 9.44 12.25
CA GLY A 66 5.79 9.92 12.75
C GLY A 66 4.79 10.26 11.64
N GLU A 67 5.25 10.95 10.60
CA GLU A 67 4.42 11.29 9.43
C GLU A 67 4.03 10.03 8.66
N PHE A 68 4.99 9.15 8.38
CA PHE A 68 4.75 7.91 7.66
C PHE A 68 3.73 7.03 8.38
N THR A 69 3.90 6.77 9.68
CA THR A 69 2.91 6.01 10.48
C THR A 69 1.51 6.63 10.41
N SER A 70 1.41 7.96 10.42
CA SER A 70 0.12 8.65 10.31
C SER A 70 -0.52 8.40 8.94
N LEU A 71 0.24 8.58 7.86
CA LEU A 71 -0.22 8.34 6.49
C LEU A 71 -0.63 6.88 6.27
N ILE A 72 0.17 5.90 6.73
CA ILE A 72 -0.17 4.48 6.60
C ILE A 72 -1.48 4.16 7.33
N ASN A 73 -1.73 4.75 8.51
CA ASN A 73 -2.99 4.53 9.22
C ASN A 73 -4.18 5.17 8.50
N LEU A 74 -3.99 6.30 7.82
CA LEU A 74 -5.01 6.89 6.96
C LEU A 74 -5.30 6.00 5.74
N VAL A 75 -4.26 5.46 5.09
CA VAL A 75 -4.40 4.48 4.00
C VAL A 75 -5.13 3.24 4.50
N ARG A 76 -4.69 2.64 5.61
CA ARG A 76 -5.32 1.46 6.23
C ARG A 76 -6.80 1.70 6.51
N TYR A 77 -7.15 2.90 6.97
CA TYR A 77 -8.50 3.30 7.31
C TYR A 77 -9.14 2.31 8.31
N LYS A 78 -10.25 1.67 7.94
CA LYS A 78 -11.01 0.74 8.80
C LYS A 78 -10.49 -0.70 8.76
N ARG A 79 -9.52 -1.03 7.90
CA ARG A 79 -8.98 -2.38 7.78
C ARG A 79 -8.25 -2.80 9.06
N SER A 80 -8.49 -4.04 9.49
CA SER A 80 -7.65 -4.72 10.45
C SER A 80 -6.22 -4.88 9.90
N ILE A 81 -5.25 -5.15 10.77
CA ILE A 81 -3.87 -5.39 10.30
C ILE A 81 -3.83 -6.61 9.37
N LYS A 82 -4.61 -7.65 9.66
CA LYS A 82 -4.71 -8.85 8.83
C LYS A 82 -5.26 -8.56 7.43
N GLU A 83 -6.36 -7.82 7.32
CA GLU A 83 -6.91 -7.42 6.01
C GLU A 83 -5.90 -6.56 5.24
N PHE A 84 -5.27 -5.61 5.92
CA PHE A 84 -4.28 -4.73 5.29
C PHE A 84 -3.02 -5.49 4.84
N SER A 85 -2.62 -6.51 5.60
CA SER A 85 -1.57 -7.46 5.23
C SER A 85 -1.91 -8.22 3.96
N LEU A 86 -3.14 -8.72 3.83
CA LEU A 86 -3.61 -9.40 2.61
C LEU A 86 -3.62 -8.46 1.41
N ASP A 87 -4.15 -7.24 1.55
CA ASP A 87 -4.24 -6.27 0.45
C ASP A 87 -2.87 -5.82 -0.07
N THR A 88 -1.93 -5.59 0.86
CA THR A 88 -0.59 -5.12 0.52
C THR A 88 0.34 -6.25 0.11
N GLY A 89 0.14 -7.46 0.64
CA GLY A 89 1.10 -8.57 0.55
C GLY A 89 2.26 -8.43 1.53
N ILE A 90 2.12 -7.59 2.56
CA ILE A 90 3.16 -7.31 3.55
C ILE A 90 2.88 -8.14 4.80
N ASP A 91 3.92 -8.69 5.42
CA ASP A 91 3.84 -9.43 6.68
C ASP A 91 3.06 -8.64 7.77
N GLU A 92 2.15 -9.34 8.45
CA GLU A 92 1.26 -8.77 9.46
C GLU A 92 2.02 -8.21 10.65
N TYR A 93 3.08 -8.89 11.10
CA TYR A 93 3.90 -8.40 12.22
C TYR A 93 4.62 -7.11 11.85
N TYR A 94 5.18 -7.02 10.65
CA TYR A 94 5.82 -5.79 10.15
C TYR A 94 4.82 -4.64 9.99
N LEU A 95 3.64 -4.87 9.40
CA LEU A 95 2.60 -3.84 9.31
C LEU A 95 2.11 -3.35 10.67
N ASN A 96 1.96 -4.25 11.64
CA ASN A 96 1.58 -3.87 12.99
C ASN A 96 2.60 -2.91 13.61
N ARG A 97 3.90 -3.14 13.40
CA ARG A 97 4.98 -2.26 13.87
C ARG A 97 4.96 -0.89 13.18
N LEU A 98 4.75 -0.88 11.86
CA LEU A 98 4.59 0.34 11.08
C LEU A 98 3.39 1.19 11.56
N CYS A 99 2.22 0.56 11.68
CA CYS A 99 0.98 1.23 12.11
C CYS A 99 1.03 1.69 13.57
N SER A 100 1.83 1.01 14.41
CA SER A 100 2.03 1.39 15.81
C SER A 100 3.16 2.41 16.03
N GLY A 101 3.90 2.81 14.98
CA GLY A 101 4.97 3.79 15.07
C GLY A 101 6.24 3.29 15.79
N ILE A 102 6.42 1.97 15.90
CA ILE A 102 7.56 1.33 16.56
C ILE A 102 8.57 0.73 15.56
N GLU A 103 8.43 1.03 14.27
CA GLU A 103 9.40 0.66 13.25
C GLU A 103 10.45 1.76 13.07
N TYR A 104 11.74 1.37 13.10
CA TYR A 104 12.88 2.29 13.07
C TYR A 104 13.74 2.10 11.81
N THR A 105 13.39 1.11 10.99
CA THR A 105 14.04 0.83 9.72
C THR A 105 13.26 1.51 8.62
N GLN A 106 13.95 2.26 7.75
CA GLN A 106 13.32 2.82 6.56
C GLN A 106 12.65 1.69 5.75
N PRO A 107 11.35 1.81 5.44
CA PRO A 107 10.67 0.84 4.59
C PRO A 107 11.27 0.87 3.19
N THR A 108 11.33 -0.27 2.50
CA THR A 108 11.82 -0.30 1.11
C THR A 108 10.83 0.36 0.16
N ILE A 109 11.30 0.72 -1.03
CA ILE A 109 10.44 1.24 -2.11
C ILE A 109 9.27 0.28 -2.39
N ASP A 110 9.51 -1.02 -2.44
CA ASP A 110 8.46 -2.03 -2.69
C ASP A 110 7.38 -2.05 -1.61
N ILE A 111 7.77 -1.90 -0.33
CA ILE A 111 6.82 -1.80 0.79
C ILE A 111 5.93 -0.56 0.62
N VAL A 112 6.55 0.59 0.34
CA VAL A 112 5.83 1.85 0.15
C VAL A 112 4.91 1.78 -1.07
N LEU A 113 5.40 1.19 -2.17
CA LEU A 113 4.64 0.97 -3.39
C LEU A 113 3.44 0.05 -3.15
N ASN A 114 3.62 -1.06 -2.45
CA ASN A 114 2.53 -1.98 -2.11
C ASN A 114 1.45 -1.32 -1.24
N ILE A 115 1.86 -0.46 -0.30
CA ILE A 115 0.93 0.35 0.49
C ILE A 115 0.18 1.33 -0.42
N ALA A 116 0.88 2.06 -1.29
CA ALA A 116 0.28 3.01 -2.22
C ALA A 116 -0.72 2.33 -3.18
N ILE A 117 -0.39 1.16 -3.73
CA ILE A 117 -1.28 0.40 -4.63
C ILE A 117 -2.56 -0.05 -3.92
N SER A 118 -2.45 -0.43 -2.64
CA SER A 118 -3.58 -0.84 -1.79
C SER A 118 -4.44 0.32 -1.28
N ASN A 119 -4.09 1.57 -1.65
CA ASN A 119 -4.81 2.75 -1.25
C ASN A 119 -5.99 3.00 -2.19
N ASP A 120 -7.21 2.86 -1.68
CA ASP A 120 -8.42 3.21 -2.42
C ASP A 120 -8.84 4.68 -2.17
N ASN A 121 -8.08 5.42 -1.35
CA ASN A 121 -8.39 6.80 -0.96
C ASN A 121 -7.25 7.76 -1.34
N ASP A 122 -6.84 7.75 -2.61
CA ASP A 122 -5.78 8.64 -3.15
C ASP A 122 -6.09 10.14 -2.99
N TRP A 123 -7.36 10.50 -2.83
CA TRP A 123 -7.79 11.87 -2.53
C TRP A 123 -7.40 12.32 -1.11
N LEU A 124 -7.19 11.39 -0.18
CA LEU A 124 -6.84 11.66 1.21
C LEU A 124 -5.33 11.54 1.45
N VAL A 125 -4.71 10.51 0.88
CA VAL A 125 -3.26 10.30 0.91
C VAL A 125 -2.81 10.00 -0.50
N ASP A 126 -2.09 10.93 -1.13
CA ASP A 126 -1.49 10.69 -2.43
C ASP A 126 -0.18 9.91 -2.29
N ALA A 127 0.21 9.22 -3.37
CA ALA A 127 1.45 8.44 -3.39
C ALA A 127 2.69 9.30 -3.15
N GLU A 128 2.78 10.53 -3.68
CA GLU A 128 3.97 11.37 -3.50
C GLU A 128 4.19 11.70 -2.02
N SER A 129 3.13 12.00 -1.28
CA SER A 129 3.18 12.22 0.17
C SER A 129 3.67 10.99 0.93
N LEU A 130 3.20 9.79 0.57
CA LEU A 130 3.61 8.54 1.21
C LEU A 130 5.10 8.24 0.96
N PHE A 131 5.55 8.37 -0.30
CA PHE A 131 6.95 8.18 -0.68
C PHE A 131 7.87 9.20 0.00
N LYS A 132 7.46 10.47 0.02
CA LYS A 132 8.22 11.54 0.69
C LYS A 132 8.37 11.27 2.19
N ALA A 133 7.30 10.87 2.86
CA ALA A 133 7.35 10.51 4.28
C ALA A 133 8.25 9.29 4.54
N ALA A 134 8.29 8.34 3.60
CA ALA A 134 9.21 7.20 3.60
C ALA A 134 10.67 7.55 3.22
N GLY A 135 10.95 8.82 2.90
CA GLY A 135 12.29 9.31 2.57
C GLY A 135 12.70 9.12 1.11
N TYR A 136 11.74 8.99 0.19
CA TYR A 136 11.96 8.83 -1.24
C TYR A 136 11.31 9.98 -2.04
N ASP A 137 11.97 10.41 -3.11
CA ASP A 137 11.33 11.26 -4.11
C ASP A 137 10.74 10.39 -5.22
N LEU A 138 9.40 10.31 -5.26
CA LEU A 138 8.70 9.50 -6.25
C LEU A 138 9.02 9.93 -7.70
N LYS A 139 9.35 11.20 -7.93
CA LYS A 139 9.68 11.71 -9.27
C LYS A 139 11.03 11.16 -9.73
N GLU A 140 12.01 11.11 -8.83
CA GLU A 140 13.35 10.57 -9.14
C GLU A 140 13.32 9.08 -9.46
N ILE A 141 12.44 8.31 -8.79
CA ILE A 141 12.33 6.85 -9.00
C ILE A 141 11.30 6.46 -10.07
N SER A 142 10.40 7.37 -10.45
CA SER A 142 9.32 7.05 -11.41
C SER A 142 9.85 6.55 -12.75
N GLY A 143 10.99 7.08 -13.21
CA GLY A 143 11.64 6.60 -14.44
C GLY A 143 11.99 5.11 -14.38
N ASP A 144 12.55 4.65 -13.26
CA ASP A 144 12.90 3.23 -13.05
C ASP A 144 11.65 2.35 -12.95
N LEU A 145 10.58 2.85 -12.31
CA LEU A 145 9.30 2.13 -12.23
C LEU A 145 8.58 2.01 -13.58
N LEU A 146 8.90 2.88 -14.54
CA LEU A 146 8.28 2.92 -15.86
C LEU A 146 9.04 2.10 -16.92
N THR A 147 10.23 1.55 -16.62
CA THR A 147 11.06 0.85 -17.62
C THR A 147 10.36 -0.33 -18.29
N ASP A 148 9.47 -0.98 -17.54
CA ASP A 148 8.79 -2.20 -17.98
C ASP A 148 7.38 -1.92 -18.53
N VAL A 149 7.00 -0.64 -18.69
CA VAL A 149 5.67 -0.25 -19.20
C VAL A 149 5.67 -0.29 -20.73
N PRO A 150 4.71 -0.98 -21.37
CA PRO A 150 4.54 -0.92 -22.82
C PRO A 150 4.38 0.51 -23.34
N LEU A 151 5.06 0.86 -24.43
CA LEU A 151 5.05 2.20 -25.04
C LEU A 151 3.63 2.69 -25.39
N GLU A 152 2.78 1.78 -25.86
CA GLU A 152 1.39 2.06 -26.20
C GLU A 152 0.60 2.53 -24.98
N LEU A 153 0.86 1.93 -23.81
CA LEU A 153 0.21 2.28 -22.55
C LEU A 153 0.73 3.62 -22.02
N LEU A 154 2.03 3.90 -22.19
CA LEU A 154 2.62 5.20 -21.85
C LEU A 154 1.97 6.33 -22.67
N HIS A 155 1.83 6.17 -23.98
CA HIS A 155 1.17 7.17 -24.82
C HIS A 155 -0.29 7.39 -24.41
N HIS A 156 -1.03 6.30 -24.15
CA HIS A 156 -2.42 6.40 -23.69
C HIS A 156 -2.56 7.23 -22.40
N TYR A 157 -1.68 6.98 -21.44
CA TYR A 157 -1.68 7.74 -20.19
C TYR A 157 -1.25 9.21 -20.36
N GLN A 158 -0.30 9.48 -21.26
CA GLN A 158 0.10 10.84 -21.60
C GLN A 158 -1.04 11.63 -22.27
N GLU A 159 -1.81 11.01 -23.16
CA GLU A 159 -2.99 11.62 -23.80
C GLU A 159 -4.08 11.98 -22.77
N GLN A 160 -4.18 11.23 -21.67
CA GLN A 160 -5.06 11.53 -20.54
C GLN A 160 -4.53 12.62 -19.60
N GLY A 161 -3.34 13.19 -19.88
CA GLY A 161 -2.72 14.23 -19.05
C GLY A 161 -2.21 13.71 -17.70
N MET A 162 -1.91 12.42 -17.60
CA MET A 162 -1.48 11.79 -16.35
C MET A 162 0.02 12.04 -16.11
N SER A 163 0.42 12.29 -14.85
CA SER A 163 1.83 12.45 -14.48
C SER A 163 2.57 11.11 -14.52
N GLU A 164 3.90 11.14 -14.69
CA GLU A 164 4.76 9.94 -14.64
C GLU A 164 4.60 9.15 -13.34
N THR A 165 4.48 9.86 -12.22
CA THR A 165 4.23 9.27 -10.91
C THR A 165 2.91 8.49 -10.87
N LYS A 166 1.83 9.05 -11.43
CA LYS A 166 0.54 8.37 -11.53
C LYS A 166 0.56 7.21 -12.51
N MET A 167 1.31 7.33 -13.62
CA MET A 167 1.53 6.24 -14.58
C MET A 167 2.18 5.03 -13.92
N ALA A 168 3.25 5.26 -13.15
CA ALA A 168 3.97 4.20 -12.45
C ALA A 168 3.06 3.44 -11.48
N ILE A 169 2.29 4.16 -10.66
CA ILE A 169 1.36 3.55 -9.69
C ILE A 169 0.23 2.80 -10.41
N ALA A 170 -0.36 3.40 -11.45
CA ALA A 170 -1.44 2.77 -12.22
C ALA A 170 -0.98 1.46 -12.89
N TYR A 171 0.21 1.47 -13.50
CA TYR A 171 0.78 0.27 -14.11
C TYR A 171 1.11 -0.80 -13.08
N ALA A 172 1.70 -0.43 -11.94
CA ALA A 172 1.98 -1.39 -10.87
C ALA A 172 0.69 -2.01 -10.31
N LYS A 173 -0.39 -1.22 -10.18
CA LYS A 173 -1.73 -1.72 -9.81
C LYS A 173 -2.29 -2.70 -10.84
N PHE A 174 -2.17 -2.39 -12.13
CA PHE A 174 -2.56 -3.27 -13.23
C PHE A 174 -1.79 -4.61 -13.20
N ARG A 175 -0.45 -4.57 -13.10
CA ARG A 175 0.38 -5.78 -13.04
C ARG A 175 0.08 -6.65 -11.82
N LYS A 176 -0.21 -6.04 -10.67
CA LYS A 176 -0.62 -6.76 -9.46
C LYS A 176 -1.96 -7.48 -9.66
N ALA A 177 -2.90 -6.85 -10.36
CA ALA A 177 -4.18 -7.46 -10.71
C ALA A 177 -4.01 -8.64 -11.69
N GLU A 178 -3.22 -8.48 -12.76
CA GLU A 178 -2.92 -9.58 -13.69
C GLU A 178 -2.30 -10.79 -12.99
N LEU A 179 -1.34 -10.55 -12.08
CA LEU A 179 -0.72 -11.61 -11.29
C LEU A 179 -1.75 -12.31 -10.38
N ARG A 180 -2.65 -11.55 -9.76
CA ARG A 180 -3.72 -12.13 -8.94
C ARG A 180 -4.63 -13.03 -9.78
N ASP A 181 -5.06 -12.56 -10.94
CA ASP A 181 -5.93 -13.34 -11.84
C ASP A 181 -5.23 -14.60 -12.36
N ALA A 182 -3.92 -14.52 -12.62
CA ALA A 182 -3.12 -15.68 -13.04
C ALA A 182 -2.84 -16.68 -11.91
N MET A 183 -2.79 -16.21 -10.65
CA MET A 183 -2.54 -17.03 -9.45
C MET A 183 -3.82 -17.55 -8.80
N SER A 184 -4.96 -16.94 -9.07
CA SER A 184 -6.26 -17.47 -8.70
C SER A 184 -6.53 -18.75 -9.52
N GLU A 185 -6.30 -19.91 -8.91
CA GLU A 185 -7.10 -21.08 -9.26
C GLU A 185 -8.58 -20.68 -9.17
N PRO A 186 -9.48 -21.21 -10.01
CA PRO A 186 -10.91 -20.94 -9.89
C PRO A 186 -11.38 -21.38 -8.50
N SER A 187 -11.41 -20.43 -7.57
CA SER A 187 -12.02 -20.62 -6.27
C SER A 187 -13.52 -20.54 -6.51
N TYR A 188 -14.20 -21.67 -6.35
CA TYR A 188 -15.62 -21.64 -6.03
C TYR A 188 -15.71 -20.91 -4.68
N GLU A 189 -15.94 -19.59 -4.73
CA GLU A 189 -16.38 -18.86 -3.56
C GLU A 189 -17.72 -19.47 -3.15
N GLU A 190 -17.72 -20.32 -2.13
CA GLU A 190 -18.93 -20.57 -1.37
C GLU A 190 -19.30 -19.22 -0.74
N ASP A 191 -20.27 -18.54 -1.34
CA ASP A 191 -21.02 -17.45 -0.74
C ASP A 191 -21.54 -17.91 0.63
N ILE A 192 -20.80 -17.60 1.71
CA ILE A 192 -21.17 -17.92 3.10
C ILE A 192 -22.33 -17.02 3.59
N ASN A 193 -23.21 -16.56 2.69
CA ASN A 193 -24.38 -15.78 3.04
C ASN A 193 -25.62 -16.06 2.18
N ASN A 194 -25.63 -17.15 1.41
CA ASN A 194 -26.86 -17.80 1.04
C ASN A 194 -26.88 -19.16 1.73
N ASP A 195 -27.58 -19.26 2.86
CA ASP A 195 -28.05 -20.56 3.36
C ASP A 195 -28.99 -21.17 2.31
N ILE A 196 -28.42 -21.75 1.25
CA ILE A 196 -29.12 -22.64 0.34
C ILE A 196 -29.30 -23.92 1.15
N HIS A 197 -30.39 -23.98 1.90
CA HIS A 197 -30.79 -25.19 2.55
C HIS A 197 -31.30 -26.16 1.48
N THR A 198 -30.39 -27.00 0.99
CA THR A 198 -30.69 -28.01 -0.02
C THR A 198 -31.50 -29.12 0.64
N ILE A 199 -32.81 -29.13 0.41
CA ILE A 199 -33.68 -30.25 0.75
C ILE A 199 -33.73 -31.15 -0.50
N ALA A 200 -32.91 -32.19 -0.50
CA ALA A 200 -32.94 -33.21 -1.54
C ALA A 200 -34.01 -34.25 -1.20
N ALA A 201 -34.99 -34.44 -2.10
CA ALA A 201 -35.91 -35.56 -2.00
C ALA A 201 -35.22 -36.81 -2.58
N HIS A 202 -34.78 -37.71 -1.71
CA HIS A 202 -34.33 -39.03 -2.14
C HIS A 202 -35.56 -39.87 -2.52
N HIS A 203 -35.61 -40.30 -3.77
CA HIS A 203 -36.56 -41.30 -4.24
C HIS A 203 -35.88 -42.67 -4.14
N ASP A 204 -36.41 -43.55 -3.28
CA ASP A 204 -35.82 -44.87 -3.05
C ASP A 204 -36.11 -45.80 -4.24
N GLY A 205 -35.25 -45.75 -5.25
CA GLY A 205 -34.98 -46.88 -6.15
C GLY A 205 -35.86 -47.07 -7.39
N GLU A 206 -36.91 -46.28 -7.61
CA GLU A 206 -37.66 -46.27 -8.88
C GLU A 206 -37.33 -45.00 -9.69
N GLU A 207 -37.22 -45.11 -11.02
CA GLU A 207 -37.08 -43.93 -11.88
C GLU A 207 -38.42 -43.17 -11.91
N TRP A 208 -38.37 -41.85 -11.83
CA TRP A 208 -39.56 -41.01 -11.95
C TRP A 208 -40.22 -41.23 -13.31
N THR A 209 -41.54 -41.39 -13.32
CA THR A 209 -42.30 -41.42 -14.57
C THR A 209 -42.36 -40.03 -15.21
N GLU A 210 -42.58 -39.97 -16.53
CA GLU A 210 -42.75 -38.69 -17.24
C GLU A 210 -43.89 -37.85 -16.64
N GLU A 211 -45.00 -38.49 -16.23
CA GLU A 211 -46.14 -37.80 -15.63
C GLU A 211 -45.79 -37.15 -14.27
N GLU A 212 -45.00 -37.83 -13.44
CA GLU A 212 -44.53 -37.30 -12.15
C GLU A 212 -43.53 -36.16 -12.33
N LEU A 213 -42.63 -36.26 -13.33
CA LEU A 213 -41.70 -35.18 -13.67
C LEU A 213 -42.44 -33.93 -14.14
N GLU A 214 -43.45 -34.08 -14.99
CA GLU A 214 -44.30 -32.98 -15.41
C GLU A 214 -45.06 -32.35 -14.23
N GLU A 215 -45.53 -33.16 -13.28
CA GLU A 215 -46.23 -32.65 -12.09
C GLU A 215 -45.30 -31.84 -11.17
N ILE A 216 -44.06 -32.32 -10.98
CA ILE A 216 -43.02 -31.58 -10.26
C ILE A 216 -42.71 -30.26 -10.96
N GLU A 217 -42.66 -30.24 -12.29
CA GLU A 217 -42.42 -29.01 -13.06
C GLU A 217 -43.57 -28.00 -12.89
N ARG A 218 -44.82 -28.46 -13.02
CA ARG A 218 -46.01 -27.63 -12.74
C ARG A 218 -46.00 -27.06 -11.31
N PHE A 219 -45.58 -27.86 -10.32
CA PHE A 219 -45.47 -27.40 -8.95
C PHE A 219 -44.39 -26.31 -8.78
N LYS A 220 -43.24 -26.44 -9.45
CA LYS A 220 -42.18 -25.41 -9.44
C LYS A 220 -42.67 -24.08 -10.02
N GLU A 221 -43.46 -24.12 -11.08
CA GLU A 221 -44.06 -22.92 -11.67
C GLU A 221 -45.09 -22.26 -10.74
N PHE A 222 -45.96 -23.06 -10.10
CA PHE A 222 -46.91 -22.57 -9.11
C PHE A 222 -46.23 -21.82 -7.96
N ILE A 223 -45.14 -22.37 -7.42
CA ILE A 223 -44.36 -21.73 -6.34
C ILE A 223 -43.71 -20.42 -6.81
N ARG A 224 -43.19 -20.36 -8.05
CA ARG A 224 -42.65 -19.12 -8.64
C ARG A 224 -43.72 -18.04 -8.74
N MET A 225 -44.92 -18.41 -9.21
CA MET A 225 -46.05 -17.48 -9.32
C MET A 225 -46.49 -16.95 -7.95
N LYS A 226 -46.57 -17.82 -6.94
CA LYS A 226 -46.93 -17.43 -5.57
C LYS A 226 -45.93 -16.44 -4.97
N ARG A 227 -44.62 -16.70 -5.11
CA ARG A 227 -43.55 -15.78 -4.65
C ARG A 227 -43.58 -14.42 -5.34
N ALA A 228 -43.97 -14.37 -6.62
CA ALA A 228 -44.12 -13.12 -7.35
C ALA A 228 -45.31 -12.29 -6.82
N LYS A 229 -46.39 -12.96 -6.40
CA LYS A 229 -47.58 -12.33 -5.82
C LYS A 229 -47.32 -11.80 -4.40
N ASP A 230 -46.65 -12.59 -3.57
CA ASP A 230 -46.28 -12.21 -2.18
C ASP A 230 -45.27 -11.04 -2.13
N LYS A 231 -44.60 -10.70 -3.24
CA LYS A 231 -43.72 -9.52 -3.37
C LYS A 231 -44.43 -8.25 -3.81
N GLN A 232 -45.70 -8.33 -4.20
CA GLN A 232 -46.51 -7.21 -4.70
C GLN A 232 -47.55 -6.71 -3.68
N GLU A 233 -47.72 -7.41 -2.55
CA GLU A 233 -48.46 -6.97 -1.34
C GLU A 233 -47.50 -6.37 -0.30
#